data_AF-A0A954GV46-F1
#
_entry.id   AF-A0A954GV46-F1
#
_cell.length_a   1.000
_cell.length_b   1.000
_cell.length_c   1.000
_cell.angle_alpha   90.00
_cell.angle_beta   90.00
_cell.angle_gamma   90.00
#
_symmetry.space_group_name_H-M   'P 1'
#
loop_
_entity.id
_entity.type
_entity.pdbx_description
1 polymer ?
#
loop_
_entity_poly.entity_id
_entity_poly.type
_entity_poly.pdbx_seq_one_letter_code
_entity_poly.pdbx_strand_id
1 'polypeptide(L)'
;MKRLLLVGMCLMGLVSNGQSGEIGFAEDFALSQNREEALRQLIPGTEEYYYWHCLHLLNTEKYAEVAPLLTTWVQRHGETAGVWEIRTRYAILTYDQSPDASLKYLRDRFGIHHPHQKDQLNAEPNLPTALDPNLISRRTYTQRSLAIHQQNLNGFEDASFDWLLTQTLNENQRRQLLSRLSRPDYPGLVKLIVDDLNAPRSGGFGSLTVHSHLLLTQLEELLKLKPDVLDHQNFVRAYLVKLQPSADVDWRNDKEELSAYLNRVQQFANRLAPVHNTLKAHVLYHRLLLERAQGRYNKDLLMEYLQLPR
;
A
#
# COMPACT_ATOMS: atom_id res chain seq x y z
N MET A 1 45.86 1.68 -18.52
CA MET A 1 44.94 1.16 -17.49
C MET A 1 43.87 0.35 -18.20
N LYS A 2 44.02 -0.98 -18.23
CA LYS A 2 43.15 -1.89 -18.98
C LYS A 2 42.00 -2.36 -18.08
N ARG A 3 40.79 -2.27 -18.64
CA ARG A 3 39.51 -2.68 -18.07
C ARG A 3 39.48 -4.20 -17.84
N LEU A 4 38.98 -4.65 -16.69
CA LEU A 4 38.42 -6.00 -16.56
C LEU A 4 37.00 -5.89 -15.98
N LEU A 5 36.05 -6.34 -16.79
CA LEU A 5 34.64 -6.50 -16.47
C LEU A 5 34.45 -7.70 -15.53
N LEU A 6 33.70 -7.49 -14.45
CA LEU A 6 33.29 -8.51 -13.49
C LEU A 6 31.88 -8.96 -13.87
N VAL A 7 31.77 -10.11 -14.55
CA VAL A 7 30.49 -10.76 -14.84
C VAL A 7 30.26 -11.80 -13.76
N GLY A 8 29.37 -11.50 -12.82
CA GLY A 8 28.90 -12.45 -11.81
C GLY A 8 27.90 -13.41 -12.43
N MET A 9 28.34 -14.63 -12.74
CA MET A 9 27.48 -15.73 -13.19
C MET A 9 26.97 -16.46 -11.94
N CYS A 10 25.70 -16.23 -11.61
CA CYS A 10 25.00 -16.94 -10.54
C CYS A 10 24.64 -18.33 -11.06
N LEU A 11 25.52 -19.31 -10.87
CA LEU A 11 25.16 -20.73 -11.03
C LEU A 11 24.29 -21.13 -9.83
N MET A 12 22.98 -21.23 -10.05
CA MET A 12 22.10 -22.04 -9.23
C MET A 12 22.57 -23.49 -9.35
N GLY A 13 23.31 -23.96 -8.36
CA GLY A 13 23.54 -25.38 -8.14
C GLY A 13 22.20 -26.03 -7.80
N LEU A 14 21.64 -26.79 -8.74
CA LEU A 14 20.70 -27.85 -8.43
C LEU A 14 21.42 -28.84 -7.53
N VAL A 15 21.28 -28.67 -6.21
CA VAL A 15 21.68 -29.67 -5.25
C VAL A 15 20.67 -30.80 -5.39
N SER A 16 21.02 -31.77 -6.21
CA SER A 16 20.42 -33.10 -6.18
C SER A 16 20.65 -33.65 -4.78
N ASN A 17 19.61 -33.59 -3.93
CA ASN A 17 19.54 -34.38 -2.71
C ASN A 17 19.43 -35.86 -3.11
N GLY A 18 20.54 -36.44 -3.53
CA GLY A 18 20.69 -37.89 -3.55
C GLY A 18 20.66 -38.36 -2.11
N GLN A 19 19.61 -39.08 -1.72
CA GLN A 19 19.66 -39.92 -0.55
C GLN A 19 20.84 -40.87 -0.75
N SER A 20 21.85 -40.71 0.10
CA SER A 20 23.06 -41.53 0.12
C SER A 20 22.72 -42.92 0.64
N GLY A 21 21.98 -43.71 -0.13
CA GLY A 21 22.13 -45.16 -0.04
C GLY A 21 23.53 -45.46 -0.55
N GLU A 22 24.39 -46.04 0.28
CA GLU A 22 25.72 -46.46 -0.16
C GLU A 22 25.53 -47.33 -1.41
N ILE A 23 26.10 -46.94 -2.55
CA ILE A 23 25.98 -47.65 -3.83
C ILE A 23 26.33 -49.15 -3.63
N GLY A 24 27.20 -49.45 -2.66
CA GLY A 24 27.55 -50.81 -2.25
C GLY A 24 26.37 -51.65 -1.76
N PHE A 25 25.47 -51.13 -0.91
CA PHE A 25 24.39 -51.97 -0.35
C PHE A 25 23.38 -52.39 -1.43
N ALA A 26 23.02 -51.47 -2.33
CA ALA A 26 22.08 -51.79 -3.42
C ALA A 26 22.65 -52.84 -4.38
N GLU A 27 23.96 -52.76 -4.67
CA GLU A 27 24.69 -53.72 -5.49
C GLU A 27 24.79 -55.09 -4.80
N ASP A 28 25.20 -55.12 -3.52
CA ASP A 28 25.29 -56.33 -2.70
C ASP A 28 23.92 -57.02 -2.58
N PHE A 29 22.85 -56.26 -2.36
CA PHE A 29 21.49 -56.79 -2.33
C PHE A 29 21.04 -57.34 -3.69
N ALA A 30 21.37 -56.67 -4.79
CA ALA A 30 20.96 -57.09 -6.13
C ALA A 30 21.70 -58.36 -6.58
N LEU A 31 23.01 -58.43 -6.32
CA LEU A 31 23.92 -59.48 -6.77
C LEU A 31 24.06 -60.67 -5.81
N SER A 32 23.62 -60.54 -4.55
CA SER A 32 23.69 -61.64 -3.58
C SER A 32 22.85 -62.84 -3.99
N GLN A 33 23.42 -64.05 -3.85
CA GLN A 33 22.70 -65.32 -3.99
C GLN A 33 21.66 -65.50 -2.88
N ASN A 34 21.90 -64.91 -1.70
CA ASN A 34 20.98 -64.91 -0.56
C ASN A 34 20.75 -63.47 -0.06
N ARG A 35 19.70 -62.84 -0.56
CA ARG A 35 19.37 -61.44 -0.23
C ARG A 35 19.00 -61.24 1.24
N GLU A 36 18.57 -62.30 1.95
CA GLU A 36 18.26 -62.22 3.38
C GLU A 36 19.50 -61.94 4.23
N GLU A 37 20.70 -62.35 3.79
CA GLU A 37 21.94 -62.06 4.49
C GLU A 37 22.32 -60.57 4.40
N ALA A 38 22.12 -59.95 3.23
CA ALA A 38 22.30 -58.51 3.05
C ALA A 38 21.31 -57.72 3.91
N LEU A 39 20.05 -58.14 3.96
CA LEU A 39 19.03 -57.48 4.78
C LEU A 39 19.35 -57.46 6.29
N ARG A 40 20.07 -58.48 6.81
CA ARG A 40 20.49 -58.51 8.23
C ARG A 40 21.49 -57.42 8.61
N GLN A 41 22.18 -56.83 7.63
CA GLN A 41 23.11 -55.73 7.87
C GLN A 41 22.39 -54.40 8.12
N LEU A 42 21.10 -54.29 7.75
CA LEU A 42 20.31 -53.09 7.95
C LEU A 42 19.84 -52.97 9.40
N ILE A 43 19.96 -51.76 9.95
CA ILE A 43 19.58 -51.46 11.33
C ILE A 43 18.04 -51.48 11.46
N PRO A 44 17.45 -52.35 12.30
CA PRO A 44 16.00 -52.42 12.45
C PRO A 44 15.36 -51.08 12.83
N GLY A 45 14.32 -50.71 12.09
CA GLY A 45 13.54 -49.49 12.34
C GLY A 45 14.05 -48.24 11.63
N THR A 46 15.13 -48.30 10.84
CA THR A 46 15.51 -47.21 9.92
C THR A 46 14.64 -47.23 8.66
N GLU A 47 14.65 -46.12 7.91
CA GLU A 47 13.95 -46.03 6.63
C GLU A 47 14.49 -47.06 5.61
N GLU A 48 15.80 -47.22 5.52
CA GLU A 48 16.45 -48.20 4.64
C GLU A 48 16.07 -49.63 4.98
N TYR A 49 15.99 -49.96 6.28
CA TYR A 49 15.50 -51.25 6.74
C TYR A 49 14.10 -51.53 6.18
N TYR A 50 13.15 -50.60 6.36
CA TYR A 50 11.79 -50.80 5.86
C TYR A 50 11.73 -50.87 4.34
N TYR A 51 12.45 -50.01 3.63
CA TYR A 51 12.46 -49.97 2.16
C TYR A 51 12.94 -51.30 1.56
N TRP A 52 14.14 -51.77 1.95
CA TRP A 52 14.74 -52.96 1.36
C TRP A 52 14.04 -54.26 1.78
N HIS A 53 13.51 -54.33 3.01
CA HIS A 53 12.70 -55.48 3.44
C HIS A 53 11.37 -55.52 2.68
N CYS A 54 10.67 -54.39 2.51
CA CYS A 54 9.48 -54.35 1.67
C CYS A 54 9.80 -54.74 0.21
N LEU A 55 10.90 -54.21 -0.36
CA LEU A 55 11.30 -54.52 -1.72
C LEU A 55 11.59 -56.01 -1.91
N HIS A 56 12.28 -56.64 -0.96
CA HIS A 56 12.54 -58.07 -0.99
C HIS A 56 11.26 -58.90 -0.93
N LEU A 57 10.32 -58.55 -0.04
CA LEU A 57 9.02 -59.21 0.06
C LEU A 57 8.19 -59.06 -1.22
N LEU A 58 8.23 -57.88 -1.86
CA LEU A 58 7.60 -57.66 -3.16
C LEU A 58 8.23 -58.53 -4.26
N ASN A 59 9.56 -58.63 -4.31
CA ASN A 59 10.30 -59.44 -5.29
C ASN A 59 10.10 -60.96 -5.10
N THR A 60 9.69 -61.39 -3.90
CA THR A 60 9.41 -62.79 -3.56
C THR A 60 7.91 -63.09 -3.48
N GLU A 61 7.08 -62.15 -3.95
CA GLU A 61 5.61 -62.26 -4.00
C GLU A 61 4.93 -62.49 -2.63
N LYS A 62 5.62 -62.19 -1.52
CA LYS A 62 5.10 -62.28 -0.16
C LYS A 62 4.31 -61.04 0.24
N TYR A 63 3.28 -60.71 -0.54
CA TYR A 63 2.54 -59.44 -0.43
C TYR A 63 1.84 -59.25 0.93
N ALA A 64 1.34 -60.34 1.54
CA ALA A 64 0.66 -60.28 2.83
C ALA A 64 1.54 -59.72 3.97
N GLU A 65 2.86 -59.88 3.87
CA GLU A 65 3.83 -59.40 4.85
C GLU A 65 4.22 -57.93 4.63
N VAL A 66 3.99 -57.38 3.43
CA VAL A 66 4.35 -56.00 3.09
C VAL A 66 3.43 -54.98 3.77
N ALA A 67 2.11 -55.25 3.80
CA ALA A 67 1.12 -54.32 4.38
C ALA A 67 1.38 -53.93 5.85
N PRO A 68 1.62 -54.87 6.79
CA PRO A 68 1.92 -54.51 8.17
C PRO A 68 3.27 -53.79 8.32
N LEU A 69 4.27 -54.16 7.50
CA LEU A 69 5.58 -53.53 7.51
C LEU A 69 5.50 -52.08 7.01
N LEU A 70 4.79 -51.84 5.92
CA LEU A 70 4.54 -50.51 5.35
C LEU A 70 3.74 -49.62 6.31
N THR A 71 2.74 -50.18 7.00
CA THR A 71 1.97 -49.47 8.04
C THR A 71 2.89 -49.00 9.18
N THR A 72 3.75 -49.90 9.68
CA THR A 72 4.72 -49.59 10.74
C THR A 72 5.72 -48.53 10.28
N TRP A 73 6.19 -48.63 9.04
CA TRP A 73 7.11 -47.68 8.45
C TRP A 73 6.51 -46.27 8.41
N VAL A 74 5.29 -46.13 7.86
CA VAL A 74 4.58 -44.84 7.77
C VAL A 74 4.35 -44.23 9.15
N GLN A 75 4.00 -45.04 10.15
CA GLN A 75 3.80 -44.56 11.53
C GLN A 75 5.08 -43.98 12.14
N ARG A 76 6.26 -44.53 11.80
CA ARG A 76 7.54 -44.10 12.37
C ARG A 76 8.21 -42.95 11.62
N HIS A 77 8.11 -42.96 10.29
CA HIS A 77 8.89 -42.06 9.42
C HIS A 77 8.02 -41.17 8.51
N GLY A 78 6.70 -41.36 8.52
CA GLY A 78 5.78 -40.61 7.67
C GLY A 78 5.78 -41.07 6.21
N GLU A 79 5.22 -40.23 5.34
CA GLU A 79 5.06 -40.50 3.90
C GLU A 79 6.29 -40.02 3.11
N THR A 80 7.36 -40.82 3.09
CA THR A 80 8.61 -40.52 2.38
C THR A 80 8.58 -40.95 0.92
N ALA A 81 9.56 -40.52 0.12
CA ALA A 81 9.69 -40.94 -1.29
C ALA A 81 9.76 -42.48 -1.44
N GLY A 82 10.50 -43.16 -0.56
CA GLY A 82 10.59 -44.62 -0.55
C GLY A 82 9.26 -45.29 -0.22
N VAL A 83 8.49 -44.74 0.72
CA VAL A 83 7.13 -45.24 1.04
C VAL A 83 6.25 -45.19 -0.19
N TRP A 84 6.26 -44.08 -0.92
CA TRP A 84 5.47 -43.92 -2.13
C TRP A 84 5.88 -44.91 -3.22
N GLU A 85 7.19 -45.15 -3.38
CA GLU A 85 7.70 -46.12 -4.34
C GLU A 85 7.22 -47.54 -4.01
N ILE A 86 7.45 -48.00 -2.78
CA ILE A 86 7.03 -49.32 -2.33
C ILE A 86 5.52 -49.49 -2.41
N ARG A 87 4.74 -48.48 -2.00
CA ARG A 87 3.27 -48.52 -2.08
C ARG A 87 2.77 -48.58 -3.53
N THR A 88 3.43 -47.88 -4.45
CA THR A 88 3.12 -47.92 -5.88
C THR A 88 3.45 -49.30 -6.47
N ARG A 89 4.63 -49.84 -6.17
CA ARG A 89 5.03 -51.20 -6.59
C ARG A 89 4.06 -52.24 -6.04
N TYR A 90 3.70 -52.16 -4.75
CA TYR A 90 2.71 -53.03 -4.12
C TYR A 90 1.36 -52.98 -4.84
N ALA A 91 0.82 -51.78 -5.10
CA ALA A 91 -0.46 -51.62 -5.81
C ALA A 91 -0.43 -52.21 -7.23
N ILE A 92 0.68 -52.06 -7.95
CA ILE A 92 0.84 -52.64 -9.30
C ILE A 92 0.95 -54.16 -9.22
N LEU A 93 1.79 -54.70 -8.34
CA LEU A 93 2.03 -56.14 -8.22
C LEU A 93 0.83 -56.92 -7.67
N THR A 94 -0.04 -56.28 -6.88
CA THR A 94 -1.27 -56.89 -6.34
C THR A 94 -2.50 -56.62 -7.19
N TYR A 95 -2.34 -56.07 -8.41
CA TYR A 95 -3.45 -55.72 -9.29
C TYR A 95 -4.39 -56.90 -9.54
N ASP A 96 -3.87 -58.08 -9.86
CA ASP A 96 -4.69 -59.27 -10.14
C ASP A 96 -5.49 -59.76 -8.92
N GLN A 97 -5.03 -59.44 -7.70
CA GLN A 97 -5.71 -59.80 -6.46
C GLN A 97 -6.77 -58.78 -6.05
N SER A 98 -6.55 -57.49 -6.35
CA SER A 98 -7.42 -56.40 -5.93
C SER A 98 -7.44 -55.23 -6.93
N PRO A 99 -8.02 -55.42 -8.14
CA PRO A 99 -7.95 -54.42 -9.21
C PRO A 99 -8.53 -53.06 -8.81
N ASP A 100 -9.66 -53.06 -8.09
CA ASP A 100 -10.34 -51.82 -7.67
C ASP A 100 -9.50 -50.98 -6.71
N ALA A 101 -8.83 -51.64 -5.74
CA ALA A 101 -7.97 -50.97 -4.78
C ALA A 101 -6.72 -50.38 -5.45
N SER A 102 -6.10 -51.15 -6.35
CA SER A 102 -4.94 -50.70 -7.13
C SER A 102 -5.29 -49.54 -8.05
N LEU A 103 -6.38 -49.63 -8.80
CA LEU A 103 -6.83 -48.55 -9.68
C LEU A 103 -7.24 -47.30 -8.91
N LYS A 104 -7.85 -47.45 -7.74
CA LYS A 104 -8.15 -46.32 -6.85
C LYS A 104 -6.87 -45.63 -6.40
N TYR A 105 -5.90 -46.40 -5.88
CA TYR A 105 -4.62 -45.85 -5.45
C TYR A 105 -3.90 -45.11 -6.58
N LEU A 106 -3.82 -45.70 -7.78
CA LEU A 106 -3.13 -45.10 -8.92
C LEU A 106 -3.87 -43.85 -9.42
N ARG A 107 -5.20 -43.84 -9.48
CA ARG A 107 -5.98 -42.64 -9.82
C ARG A 107 -5.75 -41.50 -8.84
N ASP A 108 -5.80 -41.79 -7.54
CA ASP A 108 -5.58 -40.81 -6.48
C ASP A 108 -4.13 -40.29 -6.50
N ARG A 109 -3.14 -41.19 -6.71
CA ARG A 109 -1.70 -40.86 -6.74
C ARG A 109 -1.30 -40.02 -7.95
N PHE A 110 -1.80 -40.36 -9.14
CA PHE A 110 -1.45 -39.67 -10.38
C PHE A 110 -2.38 -38.50 -10.70
N GLY A 111 -3.39 -38.23 -9.87
CA GLY A 111 -4.37 -37.19 -10.13
C GLY A 111 -5.14 -37.43 -11.43
N ILE A 112 -5.51 -38.68 -11.71
CA ILE A 112 -6.28 -39.02 -12.92
C ILE A 112 -7.76 -38.75 -12.64
N HIS A 113 -8.12 -37.49 -12.78
CA HIS A 113 -9.49 -37.01 -12.89
C HIS A 113 -9.85 -36.78 -14.36
N HIS A 114 -11.07 -37.17 -14.74
CA HIS A 114 -11.69 -36.83 -16.02
C HIS A 114 -12.75 -35.75 -15.80
N PRO A 115 -12.39 -34.47 -15.64
CA PRO A 115 -13.36 -33.39 -15.44
C PRO A 115 -14.15 -33.05 -16.72
N HIS A 116 -14.11 -33.91 -17.74
CA HIS A 116 -14.77 -33.68 -19.01
C HIS A 116 -16.28 -33.74 -18.83
N GLN A 117 -16.91 -32.58 -18.96
CA GLN A 117 -18.35 -32.45 -19.09
C GLN A 117 -18.71 -32.63 -20.58
N LYS A 118 -19.85 -33.24 -20.86
CA LYS A 118 -20.36 -33.38 -22.22
C LYS A 118 -20.70 -31.98 -22.77
N ASP A 119 -20.07 -31.58 -23.87
CA ASP A 119 -20.44 -30.36 -24.58
C ASP A 119 -21.86 -30.48 -25.15
N GLN A 120 -22.78 -29.70 -24.60
CA GLN A 120 -24.14 -29.57 -25.13
C GLN A 120 -24.15 -28.47 -26.20
N LEU A 121 -23.81 -28.83 -27.44
CA LEU A 121 -23.71 -27.90 -28.57
C LEU A 121 -25.00 -27.10 -28.87
N ASN A 122 -26.16 -27.57 -28.39
CA ASN A 122 -27.47 -26.96 -28.63
C ASN A 122 -28.10 -26.36 -27.36
N ALA A 123 -27.36 -26.20 -26.28
CA ALA A 123 -27.88 -25.53 -25.09
C ALA A 123 -28.01 -24.03 -25.35
N GLU A 124 -29.20 -23.46 -25.13
CA GLU A 124 -29.37 -22.00 -25.16
C GLU A 124 -28.50 -21.37 -24.06
N PRO A 125 -27.65 -20.38 -24.39
CA PRO A 125 -26.77 -19.76 -23.42
C PRO A 125 -27.59 -18.99 -22.39
N ASN A 126 -27.64 -19.50 -21.16
CA ASN A 126 -28.24 -18.81 -20.01
C ASN A 126 -27.25 -17.81 -19.39
N LEU A 127 -26.74 -16.88 -20.21
CA LEU A 127 -25.83 -15.82 -19.79
C LEU A 127 -26.49 -14.46 -20.00
N PRO A 128 -26.29 -13.48 -19.10
CA PRO A 128 -26.79 -12.13 -19.30
C PRO A 128 -26.24 -11.53 -20.61
N THR A 129 -27.13 -11.00 -21.44
CA THR A 129 -26.77 -10.32 -22.70
C THR A 129 -26.50 -8.83 -22.50
N ALA A 130 -26.78 -8.29 -21.32
CA ALA A 130 -26.54 -6.90 -20.96
C ALA A 130 -26.05 -6.79 -19.51
N LEU A 131 -25.22 -5.78 -19.26
CA LEU A 131 -24.77 -5.43 -17.91
C LEU A 131 -25.82 -4.54 -17.24
N ASP A 132 -26.28 -4.91 -16.04
CA ASP A 132 -27.20 -4.09 -15.26
C ASP A 132 -26.54 -2.73 -14.93
N PRO A 133 -27.10 -1.60 -15.43
CA PRO A 133 -26.55 -0.27 -15.18
C PRO A 133 -26.46 0.07 -13.69
N ASN A 134 -27.30 -0.53 -12.84
CA ASN A 134 -27.27 -0.29 -11.40
C ASN A 134 -25.98 -0.82 -10.77
N LEU A 135 -25.37 -1.88 -11.32
CA LEU A 135 -24.12 -2.43 -10.80
C LEU A 135 -22.91 -1.52 -11.06
N ILE A 136 -23.00 -0.68 -12.09
CA ILE A 136 -21.94 0.25 -12.50
C ILE A 136 -22.27 1.71 -12.23
N SER A 137 -23.38 1.97 -11.52
CA SER A 137 -23.78 3.34 -11.20
C SER A 137 -22.79 3.98 -10.23
N ARG A 138 -22.63 5.31 -10.34
CA ARG A 138 -21.80 6.10 -9.42
C ARG A 138 -22.21 5.88 -7.96
N ARG A 139 -23.52 5.77 -7.69
CA ARG A 139 -24.04 5.53 -6.34
C ARG A 139 -23.55 4.19 -5.80
N THR A 140 -23.64 3.13 -6.59
CA THR A 140 -23.21 1.78 -6.21
C THR A 140 -21.71 1.74 -5.95
N TYR A 141 -20.89 2.37 -6.79
CA TYR A 141 -19.44 2.47 -6.57
C TYR A 141 -19.09 3.33 -5.36
N THR A 142 -19.79 4.43 -5.14
CA THR A 142 -19.61 5.29 -3.95
C THR A 142 -19.90 4.50 -2.68
N GLN A 143 -21.03 3.79 -2.62
CA GLN A 143 -21.41 2.95 -1.49
C GLN A 143 -20.39 1.82 -1.24
N ARG A 144 -19.95 1.14 -2.30
CA ARG A 144 -18.94 0.09 -2.19
C ARG A 144 -17.60 0.64 -1.69
N SER A 145 -17.15 1.76 -2.25
CA SER A 145 -15.89 2.41 -1.87
C SER A 145 -15.93 2.86 -0.41
N LEU A 146 -17.00 3.51 0.05
CA LEU A 146 -17.16 3.93 1.44
C LEU A 146 -17.30 2.75 2.41
N ALA A 147 -17.89 1.63 1.98
CA ALA A 147 -17.98 0.41 2.79
C ALA A 147 -16.60 -0.22 3.05
N ILE A 148 -15.72 -0.22 2.05
CA ILE A 148 -14.35 -0.73 2.13
C ILE A 148 -13.43 0.28 2.85
N HIS A 149 -13.57 1.56 2.52
CA HIS A 149 -12.72 2.66 2.98
C HIS A 149 -13.47 3.59 3.93
N GLN A 150 -13.93 3.08 5.08
CA GLN A 150 -14.78 3.85 6.00
C GLN A 150 -14.11 5.11 6.57
N GLN A 151 -12.78 5.13 6.65
CA GLN A 151 -12.00 6.19 7.30
C GLN A 151 -11.18 7.04 6.32
N ASN A 152 -11.26 6.77 5.01
CA ASN A 152 -10.44 7.46 4.02
C ASN A 152 -11.14 7.52 2.65
N LEU A 153 -10.56 8.25 1.71
CA LEU A 153 -11.04 8.47 0.35
C LEU A 153 -10.11 7.82 -0.69
N ASN A 154 -9.40 6.74 -0.34
CA ASN A 154 -8.46 6.08 -1.25
C ASN A 154 -9.15 5.44 -2.47
N GLY A 155 -10.42 5.05 -2.32
CA GLY A 155 -11.22 4.53 -3.45
C GLY A 155 -11.84 5.62 -4.32
N PHE A 156 -11.37 6.87 -4.23
CA PHE A 156 -11.86 8.01 -4.98
C PHE A 156 -10.70 8.76 -5.65
N GLU A 157 -10.88 9.08 -6.94
CA GLU A 157 -9.96 9.92 -7.72
C GLU A 157 -10.23 11.42 -7.47
N ASP A 158 -9.27 12.28 -7.80
CA ASP A 158 -9.41 13.74 -7.57
C ASP A 158 -10.56 14.36 -8.40
N ALA A 159 -10.88 13.77 -9.55
CA ALA A 159 -12.04 14.15 -10.36
C ALA A 159 -13.39 14.01 -9.63
N SER A 160 -13.40 13.28 -8.50
CA SER A 160 -14.60 13.08 -7.69
C SER A 160 -14.91 14.17 -6.67
N PHE A 161 -13.98 15.10 -6.48
CA PHE A 161 -14.08 16.07 -5.40
C PHE A 161 -15.29 17.00 -5.54
N ASP A 162 -15.62 17.43 -6.75
CA ASP A 162 -16.75 18.34 -7.02
C ASP A 162 -18.08 17.84 -6.41
N TRP A 163 -18.34 16.53 -6.44
CA TRP A 163 -19.54 15.95 -5.84
C TRP A 163 -19.32 15.34 -4.46
N LEU A 164 -18.10 14.91 -4.11
CA LEU A 164 -17.81 14.44 -2.75
C LEU A 164 -18.00 15.55 -1.72
N LEU A 165 -17.72 16.79 -2.10
CA LEU A 165 -17.97 17.98 -1.28
C LEU A 165 -19.45 18.18 -0.93
N THR A 166 -20.37 17.60 -1.70
CA THR A 166 -21.81 17.65 -1.40
C THR A 166 -22.28 16.52 -0.50
N GLN A 167 -21.40 15.56 -0.18
CA GLN A 167 -21.71 14.43 0.69
C GLN A 167 -21.35 14.74 2.15
N THR A 168 -21.96 14.01 3.08
CA THR A 168 -21.57 14.06 4.49
C THR A 168 -20.28 13.26 4.69
N LEU A 169 -19.17 13.95 4.91
CA LEU A 169 -17.87 13.35 5.17
C LEU A 169 -17.56 13.36 6.66
N ASN A 170 -16.95 12.27 7.16
CA ASN A 170 -16.40 12.26 8.50
C ASN A 170 -15.10 13.08 8.58
N GLU A 171 -14.57 13.29 9.78
CA GLU A 171 -13.39 14.13 10.01
C GLU A 171 -12.16 13.67 9.22
N ASN A 172 -11.89 12.36 9.17
CA ASN A 172 -10.74 11.81 8.47
C ASN A 172 -10.88 11.95 6.96
N GLN A 173 -12.06 11.66 6.43
CA GLN A 173 -12.39 11.84 5.02
C GLN A 173 -12.30 13.31 4.60
N ARG A 174 -12.85 14.22 5.39
CA ARG A 174 -12.76 15.67 5.15
C ARG A 174 -11.31 16.13 5.10
N ARG A 175 -10.49 15.70 6.06
CA ARG A 175 -9.07 16.06 6.05
C ARG A 175 -8.34 15.55 4.83
N GLN A 176 -8.57 14.29 4.47
CA GLN A 176 -7.92 13.72 3.29
C GLN A 176 -8.38 14.37 2.00
N LEU A 177 -9.66 14.77 1.92
CA LEU A 177 -10.15 15.59 0.82
C LEU A 177 -9.35 16.90 0.76
N LEU A 178 -9.33 17.67 1.85
CA LEU A 178 -8.61 18.95 1.92
C LEU A 178 -7.10 18.80 1.65
N SER A 179 -6.47 17.69 2.02
CA SER A 179 -5.03 17.45 1.74
C SER A 179 -4.75 17.19 0.26
N ARG A 180 -5.75 16.72 -0.49
CA ARG A 180 -5.64 16.44 -1.94
C ARG A 180 -6.14 17.60 -2.80
N LEU A 181 -6.92 18.54 -2.25
CA LEU A 181 -7.37 19.71 -2.99
C LEU A 181 -6.20 20.63 -3.35
N SER A 182 -6.03 20.84 -4.66
CA SER A 182 -5.02 21.76 -5.20
C SER A 182 -5.61 23.08 -5.71
N ARG A 183 -6.94 23.19 -5.77
CA ARG A 183 -7.64 24.40 -6.25
C ARG A 183 -8.56 24.97 -5.15
N PRO A 184 -8.71 26.29 -5.09
CA PRO A 184 -9.57 26.94 -4.09
C PRO A 184 -11.00 27.18 -4.58
N ASP A 185 -11.37 26.80 -5.79
CA ASP A 185 -12.61 27.16 -6.50
C ASP A 185 -13.85 26.32 -6.12
N TYR A 186 -13.79 25.61 -5.00
CA TYR A 186 -14.86 24.72 -4.57
C TYR A 186 -15.92 25.44 -3.73
N PRO A 187 -17.22 25.24 -4.01
CA PRO A 187 -18.30 25.78 -3.18
C PRO A 187 -18.19 25.30 -1.73
N GLY A 188 -18.30 26.21 -0.77
CA GLY A 188 -18.28 25.89 0.66
C GLY A 188 -16.91 25.48 1.21
N LEU A 189 -15.82 25.62 0.44
CA LEU A 189 -14.46 25.26 0.86
C LEU A 189 -14.06 25.90 2.20
N VAL A 190 -14.36 27.20 2.39
CA VAL A 190 -13.99 27.92 3.62
C VAL A 190 -14.63 27.27 4.84
N LYS A 191 -15.92 26.91 4.75
CA LYS A 191 -16.63 26.20 5.82
C LYS A 191 -15.99 24.85 6.13
N LEU A 192 -15.61 24.07 5.10
CA LEU A 192 -14.93 22.79 5.29
C LEU A 192 -13.57 22.93 5.98
N ILE A 193 -12.81 23.98 5.64
CA ILE A 193 -11.55 24.30 6.30
C ILE A 193 -11.81 24.67 7.77
N VAL A 194 -12.80 25.51 8.07
CA VAL A 194 -13.18 25.83 9.46
C VAL A 194 -13.53 24.57 10.24
N ASP A 195 -14.34 23.69 9.66
CA ASP A 195 -14.75 22.45 10.31
C ASP A 195 -13.56 21.50 10.55
N ASP A 196 -12.57 21.45 9.65
CA ASP A 196 -11.32 20.70 9.87
C ASP A 196 -10.40 21.36 10.91
N LEU A 197 -10.31 22.69 10.93
CA LEU A 197 -9.53 23.43 11.93
C LEU A 197 -10.09 23.27 13.34
N ASN A 198 -11.40 23.10 13.48
CA ASN A 198 -12.06 22.85 14.76
C ASN A 198 -11.97 21.38 15.20
N ALA A 199 -11.50 20.46 14.35
CA ALA A 199 -11.39 19.05 14.71
C ALA A 199 -10.23 18.81 15.70
N PRO A 200 -10.37 17.87 16.67
CA PRO A 200 -9.38 17.68 17.75
C PRO A 200 -7.95 17.39 17.28
N ARG A 201 -7.80 16.77 16.10
CA ARG A 201 -6.49 16.40 15.55
C ARG A 201 -5.97 17.38 14.52
N SER A 202 -6.53 18.58 14.40
CA SER A 202 -6.10 19.55 13.39
C SER A 202 -4.63 19.91 13.52
N GLY A 203 -3.94 19.95 12.38
CA GLY A 203 -2.58 20.49 12.28
C GLY A 203 -2.53 22.02 12.25
N GLY A 204 -3.70 22.68 12.36
CA GLY A 204 -3.82 24.13 12.27
C GLY A 204 -3.70 24.65 10.84
N PHE A 205 -3.82 25.97 10.69
CA PHE A 205 -3.74 26.62 9.39
C PHE A 205 -2.32 26.52 8.82
N GLY A 206 -2.23 26.21 7.52
CA GLY A 206 -0.98 25.97 6.81
C GLY A 206 -0.45 24.53 6.84
N SER A 207 -1.12 23.61 7.55
CA SER A 207 -0.76 22.18 7.52
C SER A 207 -1.12 21.49 6.20
N LEU A 208 -2.20 21.94 5.55
CA LEU A 208 -2.67 21.47 4.25
C LEU A 208 -2.29 22.43 3.13
N THR A 209 -1.99 21.88 1.95
CA THR A 209 -1.59 22.62 0.74
C THR A 209 -2.64 23.64 0.32
N VAL A 210 -3.91 23.26 0.36
CA VAL A 210 -5.06 24.11 -0.01
C VAL A 210 -5.08 25.46 0.71
N HIS A 211 -4.57 25.53 1.94
CA HIS A 211 -4.53 26.77 2.72
C HIS A 211 -3.71 27.88 2.04
N SER A 212 -2.63 27.52 1.34
CA SER A 212 -1.78 28.48 0.63
C SER A 212 -2.40 28.98 -0.69
N HIS A 213 -3.35 28.23 -1.23
CA HIS A 213 -4.01 28.53 -2.50
C HIS A 213 -5.25 29.42 -2.35
N LEU A 214 -5.76 29.61 -1.13
CA LEU A 214 -6.94 30.43 -0.86
C LEU A 214 -6.83 31.84 -1.45
N LEU A 215 -7.96 32.35 -1.92
CA LEU A 215 -8.11 33.72 -2.40
C LEU A 215 -8.23 34.69 -1.23
N LEU A 216 -7.95 35.98 -1.48
CA LEU A 216 -8.06 37.01 -0.44
C LEU A 216 -9.48 37.07 0.17
N THR A 217 -10.50 36.99 -0.67
CA THR A 217 -11.92 36.95 -0.24
C THR A 217 -12.22 35.75 0.66
N GLN A 218 -11.63 34.59 0.36
CA GLN A 218 -11.80 33.37 1.16
C GLN A 218 -11.03 33.44 2.48
N LEU A 219 -9.85 34.08 2.51
CA LEU A 219 -9.11 34.34 3.75
C LEU A 219 -9.88 35.31 4.66
N GLU A 220 -10.52 36.33 4.10
CA GLU A 220 -11.39 37.23 4.84
C GLU A 220 -12.65 36.53 5.38
N GLU A 221 -13.25 35.64 4.60
CA GLU A 221 -14.36 34.81 5.04
C GLU A 221 -13.94 33.85 6.16
N LEU A 222 -12.78 33.21 6.02
CA LEU A 222 -12.21 32.35 7.05
C LEU A 222 -12.02 33.11 8.36
N LEU A 223 -11.52 34.34 8.27
CA LEU A 223 -11.30 35.19 9.43
C LEU A 223 -12.60 35.63 10.11
N LYS A 224 -13.70 35.81 9.35
CA LYS A 224 -15.02 36.09 9.92
C LYS A 224 -15.58 34.89 10.70
N LEU A 225 -15.37 33.68 10.17
CA LEU A 225 -15.88 32.45 10.80
C LEU A 225 -15.01 31.98 11.96
N LYS A 226 -13.70 32.21 11.89
CA LYS A 226 -12.72 31.72 12.85
C LYS A 226 -11.66 32.78 13.15
N PRO A 227 -11.95 33.77 14.01
CA PRO A 227 -11.06 34.92 14.25
C PRO A 227 -9.68 34.56 14.82
N ASP A 228 -9.56 33.45 15.54
CA ASP A 228 -8.33 32.97 16.16
C ASP A 228 -7.24 32.58 15.15
N VAL A 229 -7.58 32.37 13.87
CA VAL A 229 -6.56 32.12 12.83
C VAL A 229 -5.61 33.30 12.62
N LEU A 230 -5.99 34.50 13.07
CA LEU A 230 -5.20 35.71 12.92
C LEU A 230 -3.90 35.70 13.74
N ASP A 231 -3.85 34.87 14.79
CA ASP A 231 -2.65 34.64 15.61
C ASP A 231 -1.71 33.60 14.98
N HIS A 232 -2.16 32.86 13.97
CA HIS A 232 -1.35 31.85 13.30
C HIS A 232 -0.39 32.48 12.28
N GLN A 233 0.91 32.32 12.50
CA GLN A 233 1.95 32.83 11.59
C GLN A 233 1.78 32.39 10.13
N ASN A 234 1.34 31.15 9.90
CA ASN A 234 1.08 30.62 8.55
C ASN A 234 -0.06 31.36 7.84
N PHE A 235 -1.11 31.75 8.59
CA PHE A 235 -2.23 32.51 8.04
C PHE A 235 -1.79 33.92 7.65
N VAL A 236 -1.07 34.60 8.54
CA VAL A 236 -0.48 35.93 8.28
C VAL A 236 0.39 35.88 7.02
N ARG A 237 1.28 34.88 6.89
CA ARG A 237 2.12 34.71 5.70
C ARG A 237 1.29 34.50 4.44
N ALA A 238 0.29 33.61 4.46
CA ALA A 238 -0.59 33.37 3.31
C ALA A 238 -1.32 34.65 2.89
N TYR A 239 -1.82 35.43 3.84
CA TYR A 239 -2.49 36.71 3.60
C TYR A 239 -1.56 37.74 2.94
N LEU A 240 -0.34 37.90 3.48
CA LEU A 240 0.66 38.83 2.94
C LEU A 240 1.03 38.53 1.48
N VAL A 241 1.13 37.24 1.11
CA VAL A 241 1.38 36.84 -0.29
C VAL A 241 0.26 37.33 -1.21
N LYS A 242 -0.99 37.32 -0.75
CA LYS A 242 -2.14 37.80 -1.55
C LYS A 242 -2.28 39.32 -1.62
N LEU A 243 -1.58 40.05 -0.75
CA LEU A 243 -1.53 41.51 -0.80
C LEU A 243 -0.47 42.08 -1.76
N GLN A 244 0.43 41.22 -2.24
CA GLN A 244 1.47 41.66 -3.18
C GLN A 244 0.82 42.17 -4.48
N PRO A 245 1.39 43.23 -5.08
CA PRO A 245 0.98 43.66 -6.42
C PRO A 245 1.13 42.52 -7.43
N SER A 246 0.39 42.62 -8.55
CA SER A 246 0.51 41.65 -9.64
C SER A 246 1.94 41.60 -10.18
N ALA A 247 2.32 40.45 -10.72
CA ALA A 247 3.67 40.24 -11.27
C ALA A 247 4.02 41.21 -12.41
N ASP A 248 3.01 41.76 -13.10
CA ASP A 248 3.16 42.70 -14.21
C ASP A 248 3.47 44.14 -13.75
N VAL A 249 3.39 44.44 -12.44
CA VAL A 249 3.63 45.77 -11.89
C VAL A 249 5.01 45.82 -11.22
N ASP A 250 5.90 46.69 -11.72
CA ASP A 250 7.20 46.95 -11.10
C ASP A 250 7.10 47.89 -9.89
N TRP A 251 6.40 47.40 -8.86
CA TRP A 251 6.18 48.13 -7.62
C TRP A 251 7.46 48.41 -6.83
N ARG A 252 8.61 47.80 -7.18
CA ARG A 252 9.88 48.05 -6.48
C ARG A 252 10.52 49.37 -6.91
N ASN A 253 10.30 49.77 -8.16
CA ASN A 253 10.83 51.00 -8.72
C ASN A 253 9.76 52.11 -8.83
N ASP A 254 8.48 51.73 -8.88
CA ASP A 254 7.36 52.67 -8.82
C ASP A 254 7.03 53.06 -7.37
N LYS A 255 7.24 54.34 -7.05
CA LYS A 255 7.02 54.88 -5.70
C LYS A 255 5.54 54.95 -5.32
N GLU A 256 4.64 55.15 -6.28
CA GLU A 256 3.20 55.22 -6.02
C GLU A 256 2.65 53.82 -5.71
N GLU A 257 3.02 52.84 -6.51
CA GLU A 257 2.64 51.44 -6.29
C GLU A 257 3.27 50.85 -5.02
N LEU A 258 4.54 51.18 -4.72
CA LEU A 258 5.16 50.81 -3.44
C LEU A 258 4.38 51.39 -2.25
N SER A 259 3.94 52.66 -2.36
CA SER A 259 3.13 53.30 -1.33
C SER A 259 1.78 52.59 -1.16
N ALA A 260 1.10 52.28 -2.26
CA ALA A 260 -0.17 51.57 -2.26
C ALA A 260 -0.05 50.17 -1.63
N TYR A 261 1.01 49.43 -1.98
CA TYR A 261 1.31 48.13 -1.39
C TYR A 261 1.56 48.21 0.12
N LEU A 262 2.44 49.12 0.56
CA LEU A 262 2.73 49.30 1.99
C LEU A 262 1.49 49.73 2.78
N ASN A 263 0.62 50.54 2.18
CA ASN A 263 -0.68 50.90 2.79
C ASN A 263 -1.57 49.67 2.98
N ARG A 264 -1.72 48.80 1.97
CA ARG A 264 -2.50 47.56 2.10
C ARG A 264 -1.94 46.65 3.20
N VAL A 265 -0.61 46.48 3.22
CA VAL A 265 0.05 45.64 4.23
C VAL A 265 -0.09 46.22 5.63
N GLN A 266 0.03 47.54 5.80
CA GLN A 266 -0.14 48.18 7.11
C GLN A 266 -1.58 48.07 7.62
N GLN A 267 -2.58 48.27 6.76
CA GLN A 267 -3.99 48.08 7.14
C GLN A 267 -4.24 46.67 7.68
N PHE A 268 -3.62 45.66 7.08
CA PHE A 268 -3.67 44.30 7.60
C PHE A 268 -2.88 44.14 8.90
N ALA A 269 -1.63 44.63 8.95
CA ALA A 269 -0.75 44.53 10.11
C ALA A 269 -1.34 45.18 11.37
N ASN A 270 -2.11 46.27 11.23
CA ASN A 270 -2.78 46.96 12.34
C ASN A 270 -3.82 46.08 13.05
N ARG A 271 -4.34 45.05 12.38
CA ARG A 271 -5.32 44.11 12.96
C ARG A 271 -4.64 43.02 13.79
N LEU A 272 -3.33 42.84 13.65
CA LEU A 272 -2.58 41.73 14.25
C LEU A 272 -2.35 41.94 15.75
N ALA A 273 -2.33 40.85 16.50
CA ALA A 273 -1.95 40.85 17.92
C ALA A 273 -0.47 41.25 18.11
N PRO A 274 -0.05 41.64 19.34
CA PRO A 274 1.33 42.02 19.64
C PRO A 274 2.39 40.94 19.33
N VAL A 275 2.00 39.67 19.23
CA VAL A 275 2.91 38.58 18.81
C VAL A 275 3.53 38.82 17.42
N HIS A 276 2.92 39.67 16.60
CA HIS A 276 3.40 40.05 15.28
C HIS A 276 4.07 41.44 15.24
N ASN A 277 4.54 41.98 16.37
CA ASN A 277 5.19 43.29 16.42
C ASN A 277 6.40 43.42 15.49
N THR A 278 7.18 42.35 15.30
CA THR A 278 8.29 42.34 14.33
C THR A 278 7.82 42.66 12.91
N LEU A 279 6.69 42.09 12.48
CA LEU A 279 6.10 42.39 11.17
C LEU A 279 5.61 43.84 11.10
N LYS A 280 4.90 44.32 12.13
CA LYS A 280 4.44 45.72 12.21
C LYS A 280 5.62 46.69 12.11
N ALA A 281 6.70 46.43 12.84
CA ALA A 281 7.91 47.22 12.81
C ALA A 281 8.56 47.24 11.42
N HIS A 282 8.64 46.08 10.74
CA HIS A 282 9.14 46.02 9.36
C HIS A 282 8.32 46.87 8.39
N VAL A 283 6.99 46.82 8.49
CA VAL A 283 6.09 47.58 7.61
C VAL A 283 6.27 49.09 7.84
N LEU A 284 6.30 49.52 9.10
CA LEU A 284 6.54 50.93 9.46
C LEU A 284 7.93 51.40 9.01
N TYR A 285 8.96 50.58 9.19
CA TYR A 285 10.32 50.88 8.74
C TYR A 285 10.38 51.13 7.22
N HIS A 286 9.78 50.25 6.41
CA HIS A 286 9.76 50.43 4.96
C HIS A 286 8.95 51.66 4.53
N ARG A 287 7.91 52.02 5.28
CA ARG A 287 7.15 53.24 5.04
C ARG A 287 7.94 54.51 5.36
N LEU A 288 8.68 54.54 6.47
CA LEU A 288 9.60 55.64 6.80
C LEU A 288 10.70 55.82 5.75
N LEU A 289 11.24 54.72 5.22
CA LEU A 289 12.22 54.78 4.13
C LEU A 289 11.64 55.41 2.87
N LEU A 290 10.41 55.04 2.49
CA LEU A 290 9.73 55.61 1.33
C LEU A 290 9.45 57.11 1.52
N GLU A 291 8.95 57.52 2.68
CA GLU A 291 8.69 58.93 2.99
C GLU A 291 9.98 59.75 2.94
N ARG A 292 11.06 59.24 3.55
CA ARG A 292 12.38 59.88 3.49
C ARG A 292 12.87 60.05 2.05
N ALA A 293 12.68 59.05 1.19
CA ALA A 293 13.05 59.12 -0.22
C ALA A 293 12.19 60.12 -1.04
N GLN A 294 11.07 60.56 -0.49
CA GLN A 294 10.19 61.59 -1.04
C GLN A 294 10.36 62.95 -0.34
N GLY A 295 11.32 63.08 0.58
CA GLY A 295 11.55 64.30 1.36
C GLY A 295 10.46 64.59 2.42
N ARG A 296 9.60 63.61 2.71
CA ARG A 296 8.55 63.70 3.74
C ARG A 296 9.03 63.04 5.03
N TYR A 297 8.70 63.65 6.16
CA TYR A 297 9.09 63.14 7.48
C TYR A 297 7.89 63.18 8.42
N ASN A 298 7.14 62.08 8.48
CA ASN A 298 6.00 61.97 9.39
C ASN A 298 6.46 61.63 10.81
N LYS A 299 6.36 62.61 11.72
CA LYS A 299 6.71 62.45 13.13
C LYS A 299 5.90 61.34 13.80
N ASP A 300 4.60 61.28 13.54
CA ASP A 300 3.70 60.34 14.23
C ASP A 300 4.04 58.90 13.85
N LEU A 301 4.35 58.66 12.58
CA LEU A 301 4.74 57.34 12.09
C LEU A 301 6.10 56.88 12.65
N LEU A 302 7.03 57.81 12.84
CA LEU A 302 8.30 57.54 13.51
C LEU A 302 8.09 57.19 14.99
N MET A 303 7.21 57.91 15.68
CA MET A 303 6.89 57.63 17.09
C MET A 303 6.22 56.26 17.25
N GLU A 304 5.30 55.88 16.36
CA GLU A 304 4.67 54.56 16.35
C GLU A 304 5.71 53.44 16.18
N TYR A 305 6.66 53.61 15.26
CA TYR A 305 7.76 52.66 15.06
C TYR A 305 8.63 52.48 16.30
N LEU A 306 8.94 53.57 17.01
CA LEU A 306 9.78 53.54 18.22
C LEU A 306 9.08 52.93 19.44
N GLN A 307 7.75 52.95 19.47
CA GLN A 307 6.95 52.37 20.56
C GLN A 307 6.81 50.85 20.48
N LEU A 308 7.06 50.24 19.31
CA LEU A 308 6.93 48.80 19.16
C LEU A 308 8.07 48.06 19.91
N PRO A 309 7.73 47.06 20.75
CA PRO A 309 8.73 46.20 21.36
C PRO A 309 9.50 45.43 20.26
N ARG A 310 10.82 45.41 20.38
CA ARG A 310 11.72 44.67 19.48
C ARG A 310 11.81 43.21 19.87
#